data_AF-A0A7V6HAD5-F1
#
_entry.id   AF-A0A7V6HAD5-F1
#
_cell.length_a   1.000
_cell.length_b   1.000
_cell.length_c   1.000
_cell.angle_alpha   90.00
_cell.angle_beta   90.00
_cell.angle_gamma   90.00
#
_symmetry.space_group_name_H-M   'P 1'
#
loop_
_entity.id
_entity.type
_entity.pdbx_description
1 polymer ?
#
loop_
_entity_poly.entity_id
_entity_poly.type
_entity_poly.pdbx_seq_one_letter_code
_entity_poly.pdbx_strand_id
1 'polypeptide(L)'
;MHSWLQSVYSDGSPYYVSNPKPRSGETISIRLSVSENDELKAVILRSREFGSEILREMAVRDVRHGLRFYETQVTVREHLFAYQFYLVTESSVYYCTQHRVTDYMPDESRDFKILVDYTAPDWTKNAVFYQIFPDRFRNSRPDLDVKDGAYTYRGHPVRRITNWDTPAAPYEEAHCLDFYG
;
A
#
# COMPACT_ATOMS: atom_id res chain seq x y z
N MET A 1 -27.29 5.17 7.89
CA MET A 1 -26.05 5.54 7.15
C MET A 1 -26.47 5.87 5.74
N HIS A 2 -26.14 7.08 5.25
CA HIS A 2 -26.56 7.54 3.93
C HIS A 2 -25.98 6.63 2.84
N SER A 3 -26.78 6.24 1.85
CA SER A 3 -26.37 5.29 0.81
C SER A 3 -25.19 5.80 -0.01
N TRP A 4 -25.12 7.12 -0.25
CA TRP A 4 -24.03 7.74 -1.01
C TRP A 4 -22.67 7.65 -0.31
N LEU A 5 -22.61 7.52 1.02
CA LEU A 5 -21.33 7.37 1.74
C LEU A 5 -20.58 6.09 1.33
N GLN A 6 -21.30 5.04 0.92
CA GLN A 6 -20.71 3.79 0.44
C GLN A 6 -20.09 3.91 -0.97
N SER A 7 -20.41 4.97 -1.70
CA SER A 7 -19.89 5.25 -3.04
C SER A 7 -18.67 6.18 -3.05
N VAL A 8 -18.30 6.72 -1.89
CA VAL A 8 -17.15 7.62 -1.76
C VAL A 8 -15.88 6.83 -2.04
N TYR A 9 -15.08 7.32 -2.99
CA TYR A 9 -13.85 6.63 -3.38
C TYR A 9 -12.77 7.60 -3.86
N SER A 10 -11.54 7.29 -3.48
CA SER A 10 -10.29 7.88 -3.96
C SER A 10 -9.17 6.89 -3.71
N ASP A 11 -8.13 6.89 -4.53
CA ASP A 11 -6.93 6.07 -4.34
C ASP A 11 -5.68 6.77 -4.90
N GLY A 12 -4.53 6.10 -4.83
CA GLY A 12 -3.26 6.60 -5.38
C GLY A 12 -3.06 6.33 -6.88
N SER A 13 -4.08 5.87 -7.60
CA SER A 13 -3.94 5.55 -9.03
C SER A 13 -3.95 6.81 -9.89
N PRO A 14 -3.50 6.73 -11.16
CA PRO A 14 -3.61 7.83 -12.12
C PRO A 14 -5.04 8.34 -12.37
N TYR A 15 -6.08 7.59 -11.97
CA TYR A 15 -7.47 8.02 -12.10
C TYR A 15 -7.86 9.09 -11.07
N TYR A 16 -7.23 9.07 -9.90
CA TYR A 16 -7.52 9.95 -8.77
C TYR A 16 -6.38 10.90 -8.42
N VAL A 17 -5.14 10.55 -8.77
CA VAL A 17 -3.95 11.38 -8.58
C VAL A 17 -3.24 11.53 -9.92
N SER A 18 -3.21 12.75 -10.47
CA SER A 18 -2.63 13.02 -11.81
C SER A 18 -1.19 12.52 -11.99
N ASN A 19 -0.36 12.61 -10.96
CA ASN A 19 0.96 11.98 -10.89
C ASN A 19 1.15 11.31 -9.50
N PRO A 20 1.09 9.98 -9.40
CA PRO A 20 1.30 9.25 -8.14
C PRO A 20 2.73 9.24 -7.60
N LYS A 21 3.71 9.67 -8.40
CA LYS A 21 5.14 9.78 -8.03
C LYS A 21 5.65 11.20 -8.37
N PRO A 22 5.09 12.26 -7.74
CA PRO A 22 5.44 13.63 -8.08
C PRO A 22 6.85 13.97 -7.63
N ARG A 23 7.48 14.94 -8.31
CA ARG A 23 8.70 15.58 -7.82
C ARG A 23 8.40 16.65 -6.78
N SER A 24 9.36 16.95 -5.91
CA SER A 24 9.20 18.07 -4.99
C SER A 24 8.98 19.39 -5.74
N GLY A 25 7.95 20.14 -5.34
CA GLY A 25 7.50 21.36 -5.98
C GLY A 25 6.54 21.17 -7.16
N GLU A 26 6.20 19.94 -7.53
CA GLU A 26 5.23 19.64 -8.57
C GLU A 26 3.80 19.89 -8.09
N THR A 27 2.96 20.45 -8.98
CA THR A 27 1.53 20.58 -8.73
C THR A 27 0.79 19.38 -9.30
N ILE A 28 0.10 18.64 -8.42
CA ILE A 28 -0.74 17.50 -8.79
C ILE A 28 -2.21 17.80 -8.54
N SER A 29 -3.07 17.21 -9.36
CA SER A 29 -4.51 17.14 -9.11
C SER A 29 -4.84 15.90 -8.30
N ILE A 30 -5.68 16.06 -7.27
CA ILE A 30 -6.23 14.99 -6.42
C ILE A 30 -7.74 15.00 -6.57
N ARG A 31 -8.35 13.81 -6.69
CA ARG A 31 -9.77 13.63 -6.92
C ARG A 31 -10.44 12.76 -5.87
N LEU A 32 -11.74 12.93 -5.74
CA LEU A 32 -12.65 12.04 -5.04
C LEU A 32 -13.91 11.86 -5.88
N SER A 33 -14.41 10.64 -5.99
CA SER A 33 -15.68 10.33 -6.64
C SER A 33 -16.73 9.93 -5.61
N VAL A 34 -17.97 10.25 -5.90
CA VAL A 34 -19.14 9.89 -5.09
C VAL A 34 -20.37 9.83 -5.99
N SER A 35 -21.32 8.95 -5.70
CA SER A 35 -22.61 8.93 -6.37
C SER A 35 -23.30 10.29 -6.26
N GLU A 36 -23.93 10.71 -7.35
CA GLU A 36 -24.69 11.96 -7.38
C GLU A 36 -25.72 11.99 -6.26
N ASN A 37 -25.70 13.08 -5.49
CA ASN A 37 -26.60 13.31 -4.37
C ASN A 37 -26.67 14.83 -4.09
N ASP A 38 -27.76 15.23 -3.43
CA ASP A 38 -28.02 16.63 -3.06
C ASP A 38 -27.63 16.95 -1.60
N GLU A 39 -27.24 15.93 -0.84
CA GLU A 39 -26.89 16.03 0.58
C GLU A 39 -25.47 16.59 0.77
N LEU A 40 -24.53 16.16 -0.07
CA LEU A 40 -23.13 16.59 -0.07
C LEU A 40 -23.00 18.00 -0.66
N LYS A 41 -22.65 18.96 0.18
CA LYS A 41 -22.51 20.38 -0.20
C LYS A 41 -21.10 20.75 -0.60
N ALA A 42 -20.10 20.21 0.09
CA ALA A 42 -18.70 20.46 -0.22
C ALA A 42 -17.83 19.24 0.07
N VAL A 43 -16.73 19.14 -0.67
CA VAL A 43 -15.63 18.22 -0.37
C VAL A 43 -14.40 19.07 -0.11
N ILE A 44 -13.75 18.84 1.02
CA ILE A 44 -12.53 19.55 1.41
C ILE A 44 -11.39 18.54 1.44
N LEU A 45 -10.31 18.83 0.73
CA LEU A 45 -9.04 18.16 0.90
C LEU A 45 -8.34 18.78 2.11
N ARG A 46 -8.13 17.98 3.15
CA ARG A 46 -7.33 18.37 4.29
C ARG A 46 -5.95 17.76 4.17
N SER A 47 -4.92 18.59 4.20
CA SER A 47 -3.51 18.16 4.20
C SER A 47 -2.73 18.91 5.27
N ARG A 48 -1.43 18.62 5.39
CA ARG A 48 -0.51 19.43 6.17
C ARG A 48 0.55 20.02 5.26
N GLU A 49 0.81 21.32 5.42
CA GLU A 49 1.94 22.01 4.80
C GLU A 49 2.84 22.59 5.90
N PHE A 50 4.11 22.17 5.95
CA PHE A 50 5.07 22.59 6.98
C PHE A 50 4.54 22.42 8.42
N GLY A 51 3.80 21.34 8.67
CA GLY A 51 3.20 21.03 9.97
C GLY A 51 1.91 21.79 10.29
N SER A 52 1.49 22.73 9.44
CA SER A 52 0.21 23.45 9.57
C SER A 52 -0.88 22.75 8.78
N GLU A 53 -2.09 22.69 9.34
CA GLU A 53 -3.25 22.16 8.62
C GLU A 53 -3.67 23.11 7.50
N ILE A 54 -3.90 22.54 6.32
CA ILE A 54 -4.40 23.26 5.14
C ILE A 54 -5.71 22.59 4.70
N LEU A 55 -6.75 23.41 4.54
CA LEU A 55 -8.06 22.99 4.04
C LEU A 55 -8.27 23.60 2.65
N ARG A 56 -8.50 22.75 1.64
CA ARG A 56 -8.75 23.16 0.26
C ARG A 56 -10.09 22.63 -0.18
N GLU A 57 -11.04 23.50 -0.45
CA GLU A 57 -12.30 23.09 -1.08
C GLU A 57 -12.04 22.55 -2.49
N MET A 58 -12.71 21.46 -2.82
CA MET A 58 -12.60 20.78 -4.10
C MET A 58 -13.77 21.16 -5.00
N ALA A 59 -13.48 21.44 -6.27
CA ALA A 59 -14.49 21.78 -7.26
C ALA A 59 -15.01 20.53 -7.97
N VAL A 60 -16.27 20.54 -8.38
CA VAL A 60 -16.80 19.49 -9.26
C VAL A 60 -16.14 19.64 -10.63
N ARG A 61 -15.42 18.61 -11.07
CA ARG A 61 -14.70 18.59 -12.34
C ARG A 61 -15.46 17.88 -13.45
N ASP A 62 -16.17 16.81 -13.11
CA ASP A 62 -16.89 15.98 -14.07
C ASP A 62 -18.04 15.22 -13.40
N VAL A 63 -19.03 14.84 -14.19
CA VAL A 63 -20.13 13.95 -13.80
C VAL A 63 -20.30 12.90 -14.89
N ARG A 64 -20.07 11.63 -14.56
CA ARG A 64 -20.18 10.52 -15.50
C ARG A 64 -20.61 9.24 -14.81
N HIS A 65 -21.45 8.45 -15.49
CA HIS A 65 -21.94 7.16 -15.00
C HIS A 65 -22.58 7.22 -13.60
N GLY A 66 -23.29 8.30 -13.27
CA GLY A 66 -23.93 8.49 -11.96
C GLY A 66 -22.96 8.86 -10.83
N LEU A 67 -21.70 9.18 -11.16
CA LEU A 67 -20.68 9.64 -10.21
C LEU A 67 -20.29 11.09 -10.49
N ARG A 68 -20.23 11.88 -9.42
CA ARG A 68 -19.66 13.23 -9.40
C ARG A 68 -18.20 13.14 -8.95
N PHE A 69 -17.30 13.76 -9.72
CA PHE A 69 -15.87 13.82 -9.43
C PHE A 69 -15.51 15.21 -8.92
N TYR A 70 -15.02 15.28 -7.70
CA TYR A 70 -14.43 16.48 -7.09
C TYR A 70 -12.93 16.48 -7.34
N GLU A 71 -12.33 17.63 -7.60
CA GLU A 71 -10.90 17.80 -7.87
C GLU A 71 -10.36 19.08 -7.20
N THR A 72 -9.12 19.02 -6.73
CA THR A 72 -8.32 20.21 -6.37
C THR A 72 -6.87 20.01 -6.74
N GLN A 73 -6.12 21.10 -6.85
CA GLN A 73 -4.69 21.08 -7.15
C GLN A 73 -3.88 21.40 -5.90
N VAL A 74 -2.79 20.66 -5.71
CA VAL A 74 -1.85 20.86 -4.60
C VAL A 74 -0.42 20.82 -5.10
N THR A 75 0.38 21.78 -4.66
CA THR A 75 1.83 21.77 -4.87
C THR A 75 2.49 21.01 -3.73
N VAL A 76 3.00 19.81 -4.02
CA VAL A 76 3.61 18.96 -2.99
C VAL A 76 5.05 19.39 -2.72
N ARG A 77 5.42 19.55 -1.45
CA ARG A 77 6.77 19.97 -1.06
C ARG A 77 7.40 19.06 -0.03
N GLU A 78 6.62 18.47 0.87
CA GLU A 78 7.09 17.46 1.81
C GLU A 78 7.49 16.16 1.11
N HIS A 79 8.44 15.42 1.70
CA HIS A 79 8.80 14.08 1.23
C HIS A 79 7.64 13.07 1.30
N LEU A 80 6.72 13.28 2.24
CA LEU A 80 5.49 12.51 2.40
C LEU A 80 4.32 13.49 2.45
N PHE A 81 3.54 13.53 1.37
CA PHE A 81 2.31 14.30 1.33
C PHE A 81 1.15 13.44 1.85
N ALA A 82 0.62 13.80 3.02
CA ALA A 82 -0.48 13.10 3.67
C ALA A 82 -1.77 13.94 3.65
N TYR A 83 -2.89 13.29 3.36
CA TYR A 83 -4.18 13.99 3.25
C TYR A 83 -5.40 13.12 3.60
N GLN A 84 -6.51 13.79 3.89
CA GLN A 84 -7.83 13.23 4.12
C GLN A 84 -8.87 14.04 3.33
N PHE A 85 -10.08 13.49 3.17
CA PHE A 85 -11.21 14.25 2.63
C PHE A 85 -12.26 14.49 3.71
N TYR A 86 -12.74 15.73 3.83
CA TYR A 86 -13.91 16.05 4.63
C TYR A 86 -15.11 16.22 3.70
N LEU A 87 -16.21 15.55 4.01
CA LEU A 87 -17.44 15.52 3.25
C LEU A 87 -18.48 16.29 4.04
N VAL A 88 -18.78 17.51 3.59
CA VAL A 88 -19.61 18.45 4.33
C VAL A 88 -21.04 18.36 3.83
N THR A 89 -21.97 18.11 4.75
CA THR A 89 -23.42 18.19 4.53
C THR A 89 -24.00 19.36 5.32
N GLU A 90 -25.31 19.59 5.24
CA GLU A 90 -25.97 20.65 6.02
C GLU A 90 -25.90 20.41 7.54
N SER A 91 -25.94 19.15 7.98
CA SER A 91 -26.05 18.78 9.39
C SER A 91 -24.81 18.11 9.98
N SER A 92 -23.88 17.64 9.14
CA SER A 92 -22.77 16.78 9.58
C SER A 92 -21.55 16.88 8.66
N VAL A 93 -20.38 16.54 9.20
CA VAL A 93 -19.15 16.36 8.45
C VAL A 93 -18.72 14.90 8.58
N TYR A 94 -18.43 14.26 7.46
CA TYR A 94 -17.83 12.94 7.42
C TYR A 94 -16.37 13.02 6.98
N TYR A 95 -15.57 12.08 7.44
CA TYR A 95 -14.12 12.06 7.23
C TYR A 95 -13.74 10.80 6.46
N CYS A 96 -13.07 10.95 5.34
CA CYS A 96 -12.62 9.84 4.50
C CYS A 96 -11.10 9.73 4.55
N THR A 97 -10.65 8.53 4.96
CA THR A 97 -9.24 8.11 5.00
C THR A 97 -9.04 6.91 4.06
N GLN A 98 -7.82 6.38 3.93
CA GLN A 98 -7.59 5.14 3.18
C GLN A 98 -8.37 3.94 3.73
N HIS A 99 -8.76 3.99 5.01
CA HIS A 99 -9.40 2.86 5.65
C HIS A 99 -10.92 2.84 5.45
N ARG A 100 -11.59 3.98 5.71
CA ARG A 100 -13.05 4.12 5.64
C ARG A 100 -13.50 5.58 5.76
N VAL A 101 -14.80 5.78 5.57
CA VAL A 101 -15.52 7.00 5.95
C VAL A 101 -16.02 6.88 7.39
N THR A 102 -15.87 7.93 8.20
CA THR A 102 -16.36 8.04 9.59
C THR A 102 -17.12 9.33 9.82
N ASP A 103 -17.95 9.37 10.86
CA ASP A 103 -18.69 10.55 11.35
C ASP A 103 -18.02 11.24 12.55
N TYR A 104 -16.84 10.76 12.94
CA TYR A 104 -15.96 11.36 13.93
C TYR A 104 -14.59 11.62 13.30
N MET A 105 -13.89 12.65 13.81
CA MET A 105 -12.58 13.04 13.31
C MET A 105 -11.55 11.94 13.55
N PRO A 106 -10.96 11.35 12.49
CA PRO A 106 -9.98 10.28 12.62
C PRO A 106 -8.59 10.84 12.97
N ASP A 107 -7.75 9.98 13.56
CA ASP A 107 -6.32 10.26 13.63
C ASP A 107 -5.66 10.15 12.24
N GLU A 108 -4.38 10.51 12.17
CA GLU A 108 -3.63 10.63 10.91
C GLU A 108 -2.93 9.33 10.48
N SER A 109 -3.10 8.24 11.25
CA SER A 109 -2.42 6.97 10.96
C SER A 109 -2.88 6.33 9.65
N ARG A 110 -4.08 6.69 9.17
CA ARG A 110 -4.74 6.15 7.97
C ARG A 110 -4.91 7.15 6.84
N ASP A 111 -4.25 8.31 6.90
CA ASP A 111 -4.25 9.31 5.82
C ASP A 111 -3.84 8.69 4.49
N PHE A 112 -4.40 9.20 3.39
CA PHE A 112 -3.87 8.97 2.06
C PHE A 112 -2.44 9.50 2.00
N LYS A 113 -1.55 8.80 1.29
CA LYS A 113 -0.11 9.08 1.29
C LYS A 113 0.44 9.07 -0.12
N ILE A 114 1.19 10.12 -0.46
CA ILE A 114 1.97 10.21 -1.69
C ILE A 114 3.43 10.41 -1.29
N LEU A 115 4.30 9.54 -1.79
CA LEU A 115 5.74 9.67 -1.60
C LEU A 115 6.30 10.55 -2.71
N VAL A 116 6.91 11.66 -2.34
CA VAL A 116 7.51 12.64 -3.25
C VAL A 116 8.94 12.22 -3.59
N ASP A 117 9.35 12.42 -4.84
CA ASP A 117 10.63 11.98 -5.41
C ASP A 117 10.85 10.45 -5.34
N TYR A 118 9.76 9.68 -5.17
CA TYR A 118 9.84 8.23 -5.06
C TYR A 118 10.07 7.55 -6.41
N THR A 119 11.19 6.83 -6.50
CA THR A 119 11.52 6.00 -7.66
C THR A 119 11.39 4.52 -7.32
N ALA A 120 10.27 3.92 -7.69
CA ALA A 120 10.09 2.46 -7.66
C ALA A 120 10.66 1.84 -8.95
N PRO A 121 11.33 0.67 -8.91
CA PRO A 121 11.71 -0.06 -10.11
C PRO A 121 10.47 -0.51 -10.89
N ASP A 122 10.29 0.00 -12.11
CA ASP A 122 9.04 -0.17 -12.86
C ASP A 122 8.77 -1.62 -13.27
N TRP A 123 9.82 -2.43 -13.43
CA TRP A 123 9.69 -3.85 -13.80
C TRP A 123 8.94 -4.66 -12.74
N THR A 124 8.98 -4.26 -11.47
CA THR A 124 8.39 -5.02 -10.37
C THR A 124 6.86 -5.08 -10.44
N LYS A 125 6.21 -4.04 -10.98
CA LYS A 125 4.74 -3.98 -11.12
C LYS A 125 4.19 -4.97 -12.15
N ASN A 126 5.02 -5.34 -13.12
CA ASN A 126 4.66 -6.23 -14.22
C ASN A 126 5.34 -7.60 -14.11
N ALA A 127 6.06 -7.85 -13.02
CA ALA A 127 6.77 -9.10 -12.79
C ALA A 127 5.90 -10.11 -12.04
N VAL A 128 6.06 -11.37 -12.41
CA VAL A 128 5.59 -12.49 -11.61
C VAL A 128 6.80 -13.03 -10.85
N PHE A 129 6.74 -13.00 -9.53
CA PHE A 129 7.80 -13.51 -8.67
C PHE A 129 7.61 -14.99 -8.40
N TYR A 130 8.70 -15.75 -8.44
CA TYR A 130 8.74 -17.14 -8.02
C TYR A 130 9.79 -17.29 -6.91
N GLN A 131 9.31 -17.52 -5.68
CA GLN A 131 10.20 -17.67 -4.53
C GLN A 131 10.73 -19.11 -4.47
N ILE A 132 12.05 -19.23 -4.46
CA ILE A 132 12.76 -20.51 -4.40
C ILE A 132 13.39 -20.66 -3.01
N PHE A 133 13.17 -21.80 -2.37
CA PHE A 133 13.98 -22.27 -1.26
C PHE A 133 15.08 -23.19 -1.83
N PRO A 134 16.35 -22.72 -1.96
CA PRO A 134 17.33 -23.36 -2.85
C PRO A 134 17.58 -24.84 -2.54
N ASP A 135 17.76 -25.18 -1.26
CA ASP A 135 18.05 -26.55 -0.80
C ASP A 135 16.91 -27.55 -1.11
N ARG A 136 15.67 -27.07 -1.28
CA ARG A 136 14.48 -27.94 -1.51
C ARG A 136 13.85 -27.77 -2.89
N PHE A 137 14.48 -27.02 -3.79
CA PHE A 137 13.92 -26.78 -5.12
C PHE A 137 14.40 -27.79 -6.14
N ARG A 138 15.72 -27.91 -6.29
CA ARG A 138 16.35 -28.89 -7.19
C ARG A 138 17.84 -29.01 -6.90
N ASN A 139 18.29 -30.21 -6.55
CA ASN A 139 19.72 -30.51 -6.53
C ASN A 139 20.21 -30.83 -7.95
N SER A 140 21.02 -29.94 -8.52
CA SER A 140 21.63 -30.12 -9.85
C SER A 140 23.12 -30.48 -9.80
N ARG A 141 23.74 -30.43 -8.60
CA ARG A 141 25.17 -30.67 -8.40
C ARG A 141 25.42 -31.48 -7.12
N PRO A 142 25.16 -32.80 -7.16
CA PRO A 142 25.32 -33.68 -6.01
C PRO A 142 26.75 -33.75 -5.43
N ASP A 143 27.75 -33.30 -6.21
CA ASP A 143 29.16 -33.23 -5.78
C ASP A 143 29.40 -32.14 -4.73
N LEU A 144 28.51 -31.15 -4.63
CA LEU A 144 28.58 -30.05 -3.68
C LEU A 144 27.74 -30.28 -2.42
N ASP A 145 27.00 -31.40 -2.34
CA ASP A 145 26.09 -31.67 -1.23
C ASP A 145 26.77 -31.55 0.13
N VAL A 146 26.03 -30.99 1.09
CA VAL A 146 26.44 -31.06 2.49
C VAL A 146 26.45 -32.53 2.92
N LYS A 147 27.61 -33.00 3.36
CA LYS A 147 27.77 -34.36 3.85
C LYS A 147 27.32 -34.46 5.31
N ASP A 148 26.85 -35.63 5.71
CA ASP A 148 26.56 -35.91 7.12
C ASP A 148 27.76 -35.56 8.01
N GLY A 149 27.51 -34.78 9.06
CA GLY A 149 28.54 -34.36 10.01
C GLY A 149 29.65 -33.49 9.42
N ALA A 150 29.47 -32.91 8.23
CA ALA A 150 30.48 -32.06 7.58
C ALA A 150 30.90 -30.88 8.47
N TYR A 151 29.96 -30.34 9.25
CA TYR A 151 30.22 -29.35 10.28
C TYR A 151 29.16 -29.41 11.37
N THR A 152 29.40 -28.68 12.45
CA THR A 152 28.43 -28.47 13.52
C THR A 152 28.00 -27.01 13.58
N TYR A 153 26.75 -26.77 13.96
CA TYR A 153 26.24 -25.44 14.26
C TYR A 153 25.50 -25.50 15.59
N ARG A 154 25.90 -24.63 16.53
CA ARG A 154 25.35 -24.57 17.89
C ARG A 154 25.32 -25.93 18.61
N GLY A 155 26.35 -26.75 18.40
CA GLY A 155 26.47 -28.06 19.04
C GLY A 155 25.74 -29.20 18.33
N HIS A 156 25.02 -28.92 17.23
CA HIS A 156 24.30 -29.93 16.46
C HIS A 156 25.01 -30.20 15.12
N PRO A 157 25.23 -31.46 14.72
CA PRO A 157 25.82 -31.78 13.43
C PRO A 157 24.80 -31.63 12.31
N VAL A 158 25.28 -31.23 11.13
CA VAL A 158 24.46 -31.24 9.90
C VAL A 158 24.14 -32.66 9.45
N ARG A 159 22.97 -32.82 8.84
CA ARG A 159 22.44 -34.08 8.34
C ARG A 159 22.10 -33.93 6.86
N ARG A 160 22.57 -34.87 6.04
CA ARG A 160 22.22 -35.01 4.64
C ARG A 160 20.97 -35.87 4.52
N ILE A 161 19.95 -35.33 3.88
CA ILE A 161 18.73 -36.05 3.55
C ILE A 161 18.86 -36.59 2.12
N THR A 162 18.97 -37.91 2.02
CA THR A 162 19.21 -38.60 0.73
C THR A 162 17.92 -38.91 -0.03
N ASN A 163 16.80 -39.02 0.67
CA ASN A 163 15.47 -39.15 0.06
C ASN A 163 14.82 -37.77 -0.05
N TRP A 164 14.70 -37.26 -1.28
CA TRP A 164 14.20 -35.90 -1.56
C TRP A 164 12.80 -35.64 -1.02
N ASP A 165 11.94 -36.67 -1.00
CA ASP A 165 10.55 -36.56 -0.57
C ASP A 165 10.37 -36.67 0.96
N THR A 166 11.46 -36.83 1.71
CA THR A 166 11.40 -36.80 3.17
C THR A 166 10.89 -35.42 3.64
N PRO A 167 9.90 -35.34 4.54
CA PRO A 167 9.49 -34.07 5.11
C PRO A 167 10.59 -33.46 5.98
N ALA A 168 10.68 -32.12 5.98
CA ALA A 168 11.54 -31.40 6.92
C ALA A 168 11.14 -31.76 8.37
N ALA A 169 12.11 -32.11 9.20
CA ALA A 169 11.84 -32.40 10.59
C ALA A 169 11.64 -31.10 11.39
N PRO A 170 10.91 -31.14 12.52
CA PRO A 170 10.78 -30.01 13.43
C PRO A 170 12.14 -29.48 13.91
N TYR A 171 12.17 -28.22 14.35
CA TYR A 171 13.38 -27.57 14.83
C TYR A 171 14.03 -28.33 16.00
N GLU A 172 13.22 -28.94 16.87
CA GLU A 172 13.68 -29.70 18.04
C GLU A 172 14.51 -30.93 17.67
N GLU A 173 14.32 -31.47 16.46
CA GLU A 173 14.96 -32.70 16.00
C GLU A 173 16.12 -32.44 15.03
N ALA A 174 15.94 -31.49 14.11
CA ALA A 174 16.89 -31.20 13.04
C ALA A 174 17.64 -29.86 13.22
N HIS A 175 17.13 -28.95 14.06
CA HIS A 175 17.72 -27.63 14.30
C HIS A 175 17.97 -26.80 13.03
N CYS A 176 17.16 -27.03 11.98
CA CYS A 176 17.34 -26.49 10.62
C CYS A 176 18.69 -26.86 9.98
N LEU A 177 19.22 -28.05 10.29
CA LEU A 177 20.49 -28.57 9.77
C LEU A 177 20.31 -29.82 8.89
N ASP A 178 19.08 -30.07 8.41
CA ASP A 178 18.71 -31.09 7.44
C ASP A 178 18.84 -30.54 6.00
N PHE A 179 19.87 -30.93 5.27
CA PHE A 179 20.17 -30.47 3.91
C PHE A 179 19.83 -31.54 2.88
N TYR A 180 19.21 -31.14 1.77
CA TYR A 180 18.70 -32.05 0.73
C TYR A 180 19.56 -31.99 -0.55
N GLY A 181 20.53 -31.07 -0.60
CA GLY A 181 21.60 -31.04 -1.59
C GLY A 181 22.81 -30.25 -1.14
#